data_AF-A0A7I9VQ87-F1
#
_entry.id   AF-A0A7I9VQ87-F1
#
_cell.length_a   1.000
_cell.length_b   1.000
_cell.length_c   1.000
_cell.angle_alpha   90.00
_cell.angle_beta   90.00
_cell.angle_gamma   90.00
#
_symmetry.space_group_name_H-M   'P 1'
#
loop_
_entity.id
_entity.type
_entity.pdbx_description
1 polymer ?
#
loop_
_entity_poly.entity_id
_entity_poly.type
_entity_poly.pdbx_seq_one_letter_code
_entity_poly.pdbx_strand_id
1 'polypeptide(L)'
;MILLVNGPNLNLLGEREPEIYGSDTLDDVERSVRETCAGYGLEVAAFQSNSEGAILDFLQEHRREAQGVILNPGALTHTSRALPDCLRALPCPTIEVHISNIHAREPWRHESFVAPAAAGQIVGLGVAGYHYAALHLCALLAAHAARKPAARHAPTAPPGAAAGGEPELEPAEAVPVDANARGDYEP
;
A
#
# COMPACT_ATOMS: atom_id res chain seq x y z
N MET A 1 -9.60 -3.23 -5.95
CA MET A 1 -9.53 -1.79 -6.28
C MET A 1 -8.14 -1.23 -5.97
N ILE A 2 -7.67 -0.23 -6.71
CA ILE A 2 -6.47 0.56 -6.40
C ILE A 2 -6.90 1.85 -5.70
N LEU A 3 -6.18 2.24 -4.64
CA LEU A 3 -6.36 3.54 -4.00
C LEU A 3 -5.35 4.53 -4.59
N LEU A 4 -5.82 5.64 -5.14
CA LEU A 4 -4.98 6.76 -5.56
C LEU A 4 -5.14 7.89 -4.55
N VAL A 5 -4.11 8.16 -3.76
CA VAL A 5 -4.19 9.06 -2.61
C VAL A 5 -3.19 10.20 -2.75
N ASN A 6 -3.69 11.42 -2.64
CA ASN A 6 -2.92 12.65 -2.82
C ASN A 6 -2.99 13.52 -1.57
N GLY A 7 -1.82 13.84 -1.03
CA GLY A 7 -1.64 14.63 0.16
C GLY A 7 -1.77 16.14 -0.05
N PRO A 8 -1.27 16.93 0.91
CA PRO A 8 -1.54 18.36 0.95
C PRO A 8 -1.00 19.13 -0.26
N ASN A 9 -1.78 20.13 -0.67
CA ASN A 9 -1.55 21.09 -1.75
C ASN A 9 -1.56 20.50 -3.17
N LEU A 10 -1.75 19.20 -3.36
CA LEU A 10 -1.83 18.60 -4.70
C LEU A 10 -3.12 18.97 -5.44
N ASN A 11 -4.16 19.43 -4.74
CA ASN A 11 -5.34 20.03 -5.36
C ASN A 11 -5.03 21.32 -6.15
N LEU A 12 -3.85 21.93 -5.95
CA LEU A 12 -3.40 23.13 -6.67
C LEU A 12 -2.52 22.80 -7.89
N LEU A 13 -2.40 21.52 -8.24
CA LEU A 13 -1.60 21.07 -9.39
C LEU A 13 -2.19 21.64 -10.69
N GLY A 14 -1.33 22.22 -11.53
CA GLY A 14 -1.72 22.91 -12.77
C GLY A 14 -2.10 24.39 -12.59
N GLU A 15 -2.32 24.86 -11.36
CA GLU A 15 -2.67 26.27 -11.09
C GLU A 15 -1.44 27.15 -10.79
N ARG A 16 -0.34 26.54 -10.31
CA ARG A 16 0.88 27.25 -9.92
C ARG A 16 1.92 27.20 -11.03
N GLU A 17 2.37 28.39 -11.46
CA GLU A 17 3.51 28.60 -12.37
C GLU A 17 3.55 27.55 -13.52
N PRO A 18 2.52 27.50 -14.40
CA PRO A 18 2.35 26.44 -15.40
C PRO A 18 3.54 26.33 -16.36
N GLU A 19 4.22 27.44 -16.58
CA GLU A 19 5.44 27.55 -17.39
C GLU A 19 6.62 26.75 -16.82
N ILE A 20 6.60 26.46 -15.50
CA ILE A 20 7.65 25.75 -14.76
C ILE A 20 7.24 24.31 -14.46
N TYR A 21 5.97 24.08 -14.11
CA TYR A 21 5.49 22.78 -13.61
C TYR A 21 4.63 21.98 -14.61
N GLY A 22 4.32 22.56 -15.77
CA GLY A 22 3.37 22.02 -16.72
C GLY A 22 1.93 22.42 -16.38
N SER A 23 1.01 22.16 -17.32
CA SER A 23 -0.41 22.45 -17.18
C SER A 23 -1.24 21.25 -16.74
N ASP A 24 -0.60 20.11 -16.47
CA ASP A 24 -1.30 18.91 -16.03
C ASP A 24 -1.93 19.15 -14.66
N THR A 25 -3.18 18.74 -14.53
CA THR A 25 -3.98 18.90 -13.31
C THR A 25 -4.05 17.59 -12.52
N LEU A 26 -4.61 17.65 -11.31
CA LEU A 26 -4.88 16.44 -10.55
C LEU A 26 -5.91 15.54 -11.25
N ASP A 27 -6.87 16.13 -11.96
CA ASP A 27 -7.84 15.38 -12.77
C ASP A 27 -7.17 14.60 -13.92
N ASP A 28 -6.11 15.16 -14.50
CA ASP A 28 -5.32 14.47 -15.54
C ASP A 28 -4.54 13.29 -14.96
N VAL A 29 -3.99 13.44 -13.75
CA VAL A 29 -3.38 12.34 -13.00
C VAL A 29 -4.41 11.23 -12.73
N GLU A 30 -5.59 11.58 -12.21
CA GLU A 30 -6.64 10.61 -11.92
C GLU A 30 -7.08 9.85 -13.17
N ARG A 31 -7.26 10.57 -14.29
CA ARG A 31 -7.62 9.98 -15.58
C ARG A 31 -6.57 8.99 -16.05
N SER A 32 -5.30 9.39 -16.05
CA SER A 32 -4.17 8.56 -16.48
C SER A 32 -4.07 7.26 -15.66
N VAL A 33 -4.21 7.36 -14.34
CA VAL A 33 -4.20 6.18 -13.45
C VAL A 33 -5.42 5.29 -13.70
N ARG A 34 -6.62 5.86 -13.83
CA ARG A 34 -7.85 5.12 -14.13
C ARG A 34 -7.74 4.36 -15.45
N GLU A 35 -7.29 5.01 -16.51
CA GLU A 35 -7.10 4.38 -17.83
C GLU A 35 -6.10 3.22 -17.76
N THR A 36 -4.97 3.44 -17.07
CA THR A 36 -3.95 2.41 -16.87
C THR A 36 -4.50 1.20 -16.13
N CYS A 37 -5.19 1.41 -15.00
CA CYS A 37 -5.77 0.34 -14.19
C CYS A 37 -6.93 -0.39 -14.89
N ALA A 38 -7.75 0.33 -15.67
CA ALA A 38 -8.84 -0.25 -16.43
C ALA A 38 -8.35 -1.29 -17.46
N GLY A 39 -7.18 -1.07 -18.06
CA GLY A 39 -6.52 -2.06 -18.94
C GLY A 39 -6.20 -3.40 -18.26
N TYR A 40 -6.20 -3.43 -16.93
CA TYR A 40 -6.00 -4.63 -16.10
C TYR A 40 -7.27 -5.09 -15.38
N GLY A 41 -8.44 -4.48 -15.68
CA GLY A 41 -9.70 -4.79 -15.02
C GLY A 41 -9.75 -4.35 -13.55
N LEU A 42 -8.97 -3.34 -13.16
CA LEU A 42 -8.93 -2.80 -11.81
C LEU A 42 -9.61 -1.44 -11.75
N GLU A 43 -10.52 -1.27 -10.79
CA GLU A 43 -11.11 0.02 -10.45
C GLU A 43 -10.16 0.87 -9.60
N VAL A 44 -10.36 2.19 -9.63
CA VAL A 44 -9.60 3.17 -8.85
C VAL A 44 -10.54 3.98 -7.97
N ALA A 45 -10.24 4.08 -6.68
CA ALA A 45 -10.80 5.09 -5.79
C ALA A 45 -9.74 6.18 -5.58
N ALA A 46 -10.05 7.39 -6.04
CA ALA A 46 -9.17 8.54 -5.92
C ALA A 46 -9.60 9.41 -4.73
N PHE A 47 -8.61 9.91 -3.98
CA PHE A 47 -8.83 10.76 -2.83
C PHE A 47 -7.71 11.78 -2.70
N GLN A 48 -8.07 13.03 -2.43
CA GLN A 48 -7.14 14.09 -2.11
C GLN A 48 -7.56 14.74 -0.79
N SER A 49 -6.59 15.03 0.07
CA SER A 49 -6.85 15.85 1.26
C SER A 49 -5.61 16.62 1.73
N ASN A 50 -5.87 17.78 2.32
CA ASN A 50 -4.88 18.56 3.05
C ASN A 50 -4.74 18.13 4.52
N SER A 51 -5.61 17.23 5.00
CA SER A 51 -5.60 16.73 6.37
C SER A 51 -5.00 15.33 6.43
N GLU A 52 -3.97 15.14 7.27
CA GLU A 52 -3.36 13.83 7.54
C GLU A 52 -4.41 12.84 8.05
N GLY A 53 -5.25 13.24 9.02
CA GLY A 53 -6.29 12.37 9.58
C GLY A 53 -7.25 11.86 8.51
N ALA A 54 -7.69 12.73 7.60
CA ALA A 54 -8.60 12.32 6.53
C ALA A 54 -7.95 11.32 5.55
N ILE A 55 -6.64 11.43 5.31
CA ILE A 55 -5.89 10.45 4.51
C ILE A 55 -5.83 9.10 5.22
N LEU A 56 -5.53 9.11 6.52
CA LEU A 56 -5.50 7.90 7.34
C LEU A 56 -6.88 7.22 7.37
N ASP A 57 -7.93 7.99 7.60
CA ASP A 57 -9.32 7.51 7.64
C ASP A 57 -9.70 6.85 6.31
N PHE A 58 -9.43 7.53 5.18
CA PHE A 58 -9.71 6.99 3.85
C PHE A 58 -8.99 5.67 3.58
N LEU A 59 -7.69 5.59 3.92
CA LEU A 59 -6.89 4.37 3.75
C LEU A 59 -7.42 3.23 4.61
N GLN A 60 -7.80 3.52 5.86
CA GLN A 60 -8.32 2.53 6.80
C GLN A 60 -9.72 2.05 6.43
N GLU A 61 -10.59 2.94 5.94
CA GLU A 61 -11.93 2.61 5.47
C GLU A 61 -11.88 1.58 4.33
N HIS A 62 -10.99 1.79 3.36
CA HIS A 62 -10.89 0.97 2.15
C HIS A 62 -9.91 -0.21 2.27
N ARG A 63 -9.25 -0.39 3.42
CA ARG A 63 -8.15 -1.35 3.61
C ARG A 63 -8.46 -2.81 3.25
N ARG A 64 -9.74 -3.22 3.30
CA ARG A 64 -10.18 -4.59 3.03
C ARG A 64 -10.40 -4.87 1.54
N GLU A 65 -10.61 -3.82 0.76
CA GLU A 65 -10.95 -3.88 -0.67
C GLU A 65 -9.78 -3.42 -1.56
N ALA A 66 -8.86 -2.67 -0.95
CA ALA A 66 -7.62 -2.22 -1.57
C ALA A 66 -6.72 -3.41 -1.92
N GLN A 67 -6.39 -3.51 -3.20
CA GLN A 67 -5.37 -4.43 -3.72
C GLN A 67 -4.00 -3.76 -3.84
N GLY A 68 -3.95 -2.44 -3.78
CA GLY A 68 -2.72 -1.66 -3.71
C GLY A 68 -3.01 -0.16 -3.62
N VAL A 69 -1.97 0.60 -3.30
CA VAL A 69 -2.04 2.04 -3.08
C VAL A 69 -1.00 2.76 -3.92
N ILE A 70 -1.39 3.85 -4.57
CA ILE A 70 -0.49 4.85 -5.13
C ILE A 70 -0.66 6.09 -4.26
N LEU A 71 0.40 6.48 -3.56
CA LEU A 71 0.36 7.57 -2.60
C LEU A 71 1.36 8.65 -3.00
N ASN A 72 0.88 9.86 -3.29
CA ASN A 72 1.72 11.04 -3.19
C ASN A 72 1.40 11.75 -1.87
N PRO A 73 2.22 11.59 -0.82
CA PRO A 73 1.96 12.19 0.49
C PRO A 73 2.17 13.72 0.51
N GLY A 74 2.68 14.32 -0.57
CA GLY A 74 3.06 15.73 -0.60
C GLY A 74 4.06 16.05 0.50
N ALA A 75 3.81 17.15 1.23
CA ALA A 75 4.68 17.55 2.34
C ALA A 75 4.67 16.56 3.53
N LEU A 76 3.64 15.72 3.67
CA LEU A 76 3.53 14.78 4.78
C LEU A 76 4.61 13.70 4.76
N THR A 77 5.25 13.46 3.61
CA THR A 77 6.38 12.50 3.57
C THR A 77 7.51 12.90 4.50
N HIS A 78 7.70 14.20 4.74
CA HIS A 78 8.81 14.72 5.53
C HIS A 78 8.45 14.92 7.01
N THR A 79 7.19 14.68 7.41
CA THR A 79 6.72 15.03 8.76
C THR A 79 5.85 13.96 9.41
N SER A 80 5.07 13.21 8.64
CA SER A 80 4.13 12.24 9.17
C SER A 80 4.83 11.00 9.69
N ARG A 81 4.69 10.77 11.00
CA ARG A 81 5.04 9.50 11.63
C ARG A 81 3.88 8.50 11.61
N ALA A 82 2.65 8.96 11.40
CA ALA A 82 1.46 8.13 11.41
C ALA A 82 1.20 7.42 10.07
N LEU A 83 1.48 8.06 8.94
CA LEU A 83 1.29 7.47 7.60
C LEU A 83 2.05 6.14 7.43
N PRO A 84 3.35 6.03 7.76
CA PRO A 84 4.08 4.78 7.57
C PRO A 84 3.48 3.60 8.34
N ASP A 85 2.99 3.85 9.56
CA ASP A 85 2.36 2.83 10.40
C ASP A 85 1.00 2.40 9.84
N CYS A 86 0.21 3.37 9.35
CA CYS A 86 -1.03 3.07 8.65
C CYS A 86 -0.79 2.23 7.40
N LEU A 87 0.22 2.57 6.58
CA LEU A 87 0.54 1.82 5.35
C LEU A 87 1.00 0.39 5.66
N ARG A 88 1.81 0.18 6.71
CA ARG A 88 2.22 -1.17 7.13
C ARG A 88 1.05 -2.03 7.62
N ALA A 89 -0.01 -1.42 8.11
CA ALA A 89 -1.23 -2.12 8.52
C ALA A 89 -2.15 -2.49 7.35
N LEU A 90 -1.90 -1.96 6.14
CA LEU A 90 -2.66 -2.34 4.94
C LEU A 90 -2.18 -3.71 4.43
N PRO A 91 -3.08 -4.62 4.02
CA PRO A 91 -2.72 -5.94 3.50
C PRO A 91 -2.23 -5.91 2.04
N CYS A 92 -1.85 -4.73 1.53
CA CYS A 92 -1.54 -4.51 0.12
C CYS A 92 -0.32 -3.58 -0.06
N PRO A 93 0.40 -3.69 -1.19
CA PRO A 93 1.58 -2.86 -1.44
C PRO A 93 1.22 -1.40 -1.73
N THR A 94 2.09 -0.49 -1.30
CA THR A 94 2.00 0.95 -1.60
C THR A 94 3.18 1.39 -2.46
N ILE A 95 2.93 2.19 -3.49
CA ILE A 95 3.98 2.91 -4.25
C ILE A 95 3.90 4.39 -3.90
N GLU A 96 4.99 4.93 -3.38
CA GLU A 96 5.12 6.36 -3.10
C GLU A 96 5.50 7.11 -4.38
N VAL A 97 4.84 8.24 -4.65
CA VAL A 97 5.08 9.06 -5.84
C VAL A 97 5.35 10.51 -5.45
N HIS A 98 6.34 11.11 -6.09
CA HIS A 98 6.63 12.54 -6.02
C HIS A 98 6.77 13.12 -7.41
N ILE A 99 5.98 14.15 -7.73
CA ILE A 99 6.02 14.87 -9.01
C ILE A 99 7.40 15.51 -9.22
N SER A 100 7.87 16.27 -8.23
CA SER A 100 9.18 16.92 -8.25
C SER A 100 10.29 16.01 -7.74
N ASN A 101 11.53 16.24 -8.17
CA ASN A 101 12.69 15.58 -7.57
C ASN A 101 12.96 16.12 -6.15
N ILE A 102 12.49 15.43 -5.12
CA ILE A 102 12.64 15.88 -3.72
C ILE A 102 14.12 15.92 -3.28
N HIS A 103 14.99 15.12 -3.88
CA HIS A 103 16.44 15.10 -3.58
C HIS A 103 17.21 16.26 -4.21
N ALA A 104 16.62 16.95 -5.19
CA ALA A 104 17.19 18.17 -5.77
C ALA A 104 16.75 19.44 -5.00
N ARG A 105 15.99 19.28 -3.93
CA ARG A 105 15.41 20.39 -3.15
C ARG A 105 16.16 20.62 -1.83
N GLU A 106 15.55 21.37 -0.92
CA GLU A 106 16.12 21.66 0.40
C GLU A 106 16.44 20.35 1.16
N PRO A 107 17.50 20.31 2.00
CA PRO A 107 17.94 19.07 2.66
C PRO A 107 16.85 18.35 3.46
N TRP A 108 15.95 19.10 4.10
CA TRP A 108 14.83 18.53 4.86
C TRP A 108 13.81 17.78 3.97
N ARG A 109 13.83 17.98 2.65
CA ARG A 109 13.00 17.24 1.70
C ARG A 109 13.65 15.96 1.18
N HIS A 110 14.91 15.71 1.53
CA HIS A 110 15.61 14.53 1.03
C HIS A 110 15.14 13.25 1.75
N GLU A 111 14.66 13.40 2.99
CA GLU A 111 14.17 12.30 3.80
C GLU A 111 12.66 12.11 3.64
N SER A 112 12.25 10.86 3.45
CA SER A 112 10.85 10.43 3.44
C SER A 112 10.63 9.44 4.58
N PHE A 113 9.71 9.75 5.48
CA PHE A 113 9.22 8.82 6.49
C PHE A 113 8.35 7.72 5.87
N VAL A 114 7.76 7.98 4.70
CA VAL A 114 6.85 7.06 3.99
C VAL A 114 7.61 5.99 3.21
N ALA A 115 8.75 6.32 2.61
CA ALA A 115 9.51 5.42 1.73
C ALA A 115 9.85 4.08 2.38
N PRO A 116 10.26 4.00 3.67
CA PRO A 116 10.51 2.73 4.33
C PRO A 116 9.28 1.84 4.56
N ALA A 117 8.06 2.36 4.38
CA ALA A 117 6.81 1.60 4.44
C ALA A 117 6.24 1.29 3.04
N ALA A 118 6.76 1.93 1.99
CA ALA A 118 6.36 1.70 0.61
C ALA A 118 7.12 0.51 0.00
N ALA A 119 6.50 -0.17 -0.97
CA ALA A 119 7.15 -1.21 -1.78
C ALA A 119 8.13 -0.61 -2.80
N GLY A 120 7.96 0.66 -3.15
CA GLY A 120 8.83 1.40 -4.05
C GLY A 120 8.50 2.88 -4.04
N GLN A 121 9.43 3.70 -4.53
CA GLN A 121 9.29 5.14 -4.62
C GLN A 121 9.64 5.61 -6.04
N ILE A 122 8.81 6.47 -6.62
CA ILE A 122 9.05 7.15 -7.90
C ILE A 122 9.11 8.66 -7.66
N VAL A 123 10.21 9.29 -8.04
CA VAL A 123 10.48 10.70 -7.71
C VAL A 123 10.96 11.46 -8.95
N GLY A 124 10.39 12.64 -9.19
CA GLY A 124 10.93 13.61 -10.14
C GLY A 124 10.61 13.35 -11.61
N LEU A 125 9.67 12.46 -11.89
CA LEU A 125 9.21 12.14 -13.24
C LEU A 125 7.91 12.87 -13.63
N GLY A 126 7.59 13.96 -12.92
CA GLY A 126 6.36 14.71 -13.15
C GLY A 126 5.10 13.87 -12.91
N VAL A 127 4.02 14.19 -13.63
CA VAL A 127 2.78 13.41 -13.56
C VAL A 127 2.91 12.01 -14.15
N ALA A 128 3.88 11.78 -15.05
CA ALA A 128 4.14 10.45 -15.61
C ALA A 128 4.54 9.42 -14.52
N GLY A 129 5.07 9.88 -13.39
CA GLY A 129 5.35 9.04 -12.22
C GLY A 129 4.12 8.26 -11.73
N TYR A 130 2.92 8.85 -11.80
CA TYR A 130 1.68 8.15 -11.42
C TYR A 130 1.32 7.04 -12.40
N HIS A 131 1.50 7.28 -13.70
CA HIS A 131 1.30 6.25 -14.72
C HIS A 131 2.24 5.06 -14.49
N TYR A 132 3.52 5.33 -14.24
CA TYR A 132 4.50 4.27 -13.94
C TYR A 132 4.19 3.52 -12.66
N ALA A 133 3.73 4.21 -11.61
CA ALA A 133 3.28 3.58 -10.37
C ALA A 133 2.08 2.66 -10.62
N ALA A 134 1.08 3.13 -11.37
CA ALA A 134 -0.10 2.35 -11.73
C ALA A 134 0.27 1.11 -12.55
N LEU A 135 1.10 1.27 -13.58
CA LEU A 135 1.57 0.17 -14.42
C LEU A 135 2.32 -0.89 -13.61
N HIS A 136 3.26 -0.46 -12.76
CA HIS A 136 4.04 -1.37 -11.91
C HIS A 136 3.13 -2.14 -10.94
N LEU A 137 2.21 -1.44 -10.28
CA LEU A 137 1.30 -2.05 -9.32
C LEU A 137 0.35 -3.05 -9.99
N CYS A 138 -0.19 -2.71 -11.15
CA CYS A 138 -1.02 -3.62 -11.94
C CYS A 138 -0.26 -4.88 -12.35
N ALA A 139 0.98 -4.72 -12.84
CA ALA A 139 1.84 -5.84 -13.20
C ALA A 139 2.19 -6.74 -12.00
N LEU A 140 2.49 -6.14 -10.85
CA LEU A 140 2.77 -6.85 -9.59
C LEU A 140 1.58 -7.73 -9.17
N LEU A 141 0.37 -7.18 -9.25
CA LEU A 141 -0.87 -7.89 -8.90
C LEU A 141 -1.19 -9.01 -9.88
N ALA A 142 -1.03 -8.77 -11.18
CA ALA A 142 -1.22 -9.80 -12.21
C ALA A 142 -0.24 -10.97 -12.00
N ALA A 143 1.03 -10.67 -11.73
CA ALA A 143 2.04 -11.69 -11.44
C ALA A 143 1.77 -12.45 -10.14
N HIS A 144 1.18 -11.82 -9.12
CA HIS A 144 0.76 -12.52 -7.90
C HIS A 144 -0.44 -13.45 -8.16
N ALA A 145 -1.44 -12.99 -8.91
CA ALA A 145 -2.59 -13.81 -9.29
C ALA A 145 -2.17 -15.06 -10.09
N ALA A 146 -1.23 -14.92 -11.03
CA ALA A 146 -0.71 -16.03 -11.83
C ALA A 146 0.10 -17.07 -11.02
N ARG A 147 0.70 -16.65 -9.89
CA ARG A 147 1.49 -17.54 -9.02
C ARG A 147 0.65 -18.32 -8.02
N LYS A 148 -0.58 -17.90 -7.72
CA LYS A 148 -1.48 -18.62 -6.82
C LYS A 148 -1.93 -19.90 -7.55
N PRO A 149 -1.47 -21.11 -7.15
CA PRO A 149 -1.93 -22.32 -7.82
C PRO A 149 -3.45 -22.38 -7.65
N ALA A 150 -4.17 -22.65 -8.75
CA ALA A 150 -5.60 -22.96 -8.68
C ALA A 150 -5.77 -23.99 -7.57
N ALA A 151 -6.52 -23.65 -6.51
CA ALA A 151 -6.75 -24.54 -5.39
C ALA A 151 -7.14 -25.90 -5.97
N ARG A 152 -6.26 -26.89 -5.82
CA ARG A 152 -6.53 -28.26 -6.28
C ARG A 152 -7.84 -28.64 -5.63
N HIS A 153 -8.86 -28.90 -6.43
CA HIS A 153 -10.09 -29.51 -5.95
C HIS A 153 -9.64 -30.75 -5.17
N ALA A 154 -9.84 -30.74 -3.85
CA ALA A 154 -9.57 -31.92 -3.05
C ALA A 154 -10.38 -33.05 -3.70
N PRO A 155 -9.78 -34.21 -3.99
CA PRO A 155 -10.57 -35.34 -4.45
C PRO A 155 -11.63 -35.59 -3.38
N THR A 156 -12.91 -35.48 -3.77
CA THR A 156 -14.03 -35.85 -2.92
C THR A 156 -13.78 -37.27 -2.45
N ALA A 157 -13.58 -37.44 -1.14
CA ALA A 157 -13.40 -38.75 -0.55
C ALA A 157 -14.60 -39.64 -0.93
N PRO A 158 -14.39 -40.91 -1.33
CA PRO A 158 -15.49 -41.81 -1.57
C PRO A 158 -16.24 -42.05 -0.24
N PRO A 159 -17.57 -42.16 -0.26
CA PRO A 159 -18.33 -42.43 0.95
C PRO A 159 -18.11 -43.89 1.37
N GLY A 160 -17.57 -44.10 2.57
CA GLY A 160 -17.67 -45.36 3.29
C GLY A 160 -16.36 -45.99 3.73
N ALA A 161 -15.97 -45.75 4.98
CA ALA A 161 -15.33 -46.76 5.82
C ALA A 161 -15.67 -46.45 7.29
N ALA A 162 -16.38 -47.40 7.91
CA ALA A 162 -16.87 -47.32 9.26
C ALA A 162 -15.75 -47.52 10.30
N ALA A 163 -15.95 -46.84 11.44
CA ALA A 163 -15.52 -47.12 12.82
C ALA A 163 -14.40 -48.14 13.08
N GLY A 164 -13.37 -47.69 13.79
CA GLY A 164 -12.43 -48.56 14.50
C GLY A 164 -11.45 -47.80 15.38
N GLY A 165 -11.70 -47.82 16.71
CA GLY A 165 -10.70 -47.75 17.79
C GLY A 165 -9.93 -46.45 18.00
N GLU A 166 -10.26 -45.71 19.06
CA GLU A 166 -9.34 -44.74 19.65
C GLU A 166 -8.18 -45.46 20.35
N PRO A 167 -6.92 -45.08 20.14
CA PRO A 167 -5.84 -45.44 21.03
C PRO A 167 -5.73 -44.41 22.18
N GLU A 168 -5.50 -44.99 23.35
CA GLU A 168 -5.31 -44.40 24.68
C GLU A 168 -4.26 -43.26 24.69
N LEU A 169 -4.65 -42.10 25.25
CA LEU A 169 -3.76 -40.95 25.48
C LEU A 169 -2.98 -41.16 26.77
N GLU A 170 -1.65 -41.26 26.69
CA GLU A 170 -0.78 -41.15 27.86
C GLU A 170 -0.73 -39.69 28.37
N PRO A 171 -0.70 -39.46 29.69
CA PRO A 171 -0.70 -38.11 30.24
C PRO A 171 0.67 -37.43 30.04
N ALA A 172 0.66 -36.24 29.46
CA ALA A 172 1.83 -35.39 29.32
C ALA A 172 2.32 -34.88 30.69
N GLU A 173 3.60 -35.08 31.00
CA GLU A 173 4.27 -34.47 32.14
C GLU A 173 4.32 -32.93 32.01
N ALA A 174 4.01 -32.25 33.10
CA ALA A 174 4.01 -30.79 33.18
C ALA A 174 5.44 -30.23 33.14
N VAL A 175 5.75 -29.42 32.13
CA VAL A 175 6.97 -28.60 32.09
C VAL A 175 6.73 -27.33 32.92
N PRO A 176 7.58 -26.99 33.92
CA PRO A 176 7.41 -25.78 34.69
C PRO A 176 7.74 -24.55 33.83
N VAL A 177 6.84 -23.56 33.89
CA VAL A 177 7.00 -22.26 33.24
C VAL A 177 7.95 -21.42 34.09
N ASP A 178 9.12 -21.10 33.56
CA ASP A 178 10.08 -20.21 34.24
C ASP A 178 9.58 -18.76 34.15
N ALA A 179 9.17 -18.25 35.30
CA ALA A 179 8.66 -16.90 35.47
C ALA A 179 9.82 -15.95 35.80
N ASN A 180 10.69 -15.67 34.83
CA ASN A 180 11.52 -14.46 34.83
C ASN A 180 12.31 -14.29 33.52
N ALA A 181 11.79 -13.47 32.63
CA ALA A 181 12.61 -12.73 31.66
C ALA A 181 11.95 -11.38 31.41
N ARG A 182 12.07 -10.49 32.39
CA ARG A 182 11.98 -9.05 32.15
C ARG A 182 13.28 -8.66 31.44
N GLY A 183 13.16 -8.25 30.19
CA GLY A 183 14.26 -7.69 29.41
C GLY A 183 13.89 -6.29 28.96
N ASP A 184 14.15 -5.34 29.85
CA ASP A 184 14.59 -3.96 29.66
C ASP A 184 14.40 -3.33 28.27
N TYR A 185 13.49 -2.36 28.23
CA TYR A 185 13.44 -1.31 27.21
C TYR A 185 14.01 -0.04 27.86
N GLU A 186 15.11 0.47 27.32
CA GLU A 186 15.68 1.77 27.68
C GLU A 186 15.71 2.71 26.46
N PRO A 187 15.70 4.04 26.71
CA PRO A 187 14.84 5.02 26.02
C PRO A 187 15.33 5.55 24.67
#